data_AF-A0A820PV88-F1
#
_entry.id   AF-A0A820PV88-F1
#
_cell.length_a   1.000
_cell.length_b   1.000
_cell.length_c   1.000
_cell.angle_alpha   90.00
_cell.angle_beta   90.00
_cell.angle_gamma   90.00
#
_symmetry.space_group_name_H-M   'P 1'
#
loop_
_entity.id
_entity.type
_entity.pdbx_description
1 polymer ?
#
loop_
_entity_poly.entity_id
_entity_poly.type
_entity_poly.pdbx_seq_one_letter_code
_entity_poly.pdbx_strand_id
1 'polypeptide(L)'
;SSNGQARIQSCRLVIDRISRHPRGSAFVQFASSEDAEKCVNLPFTIQGQQLQLDMALGRGELVKAKELRDKKNENNKKNDQRNLSLANYGVILNLDELDGNENDLRKRQNLEDVKKQKLKDPLFFISPTRLTIHNLPPNMEDEQLRKLIVETLKKDKIPMKDIILNECRVMKKN
;
A
#
# COMPACT_ATOMS: atom_id res chain seq x y z
N SER A 1 13.13 37.46 -22.00
CA SER A 1 11.84 38.09 -22.33
C SER A 1 10.80 37.74 -21.27
N SER A 2 10.39 38.76 -20.51
CA SER A 2 9.01 39.05 -20.09
C SER A 2 8.02 37.88 -20.02
N ASN A 3 7.80 37.36 -18.81
CA ASN A 3 6.52 36.86 -18.31
C ASN A 3 6.68 36.81 -16.79
N GLY A 4 5.82 37.50 -16.03
CA GLY A 4 5.87 37.62 -14.56
C GLY A 4 5.58 36.31 -13.82
N GLN A 5 6.26 35.23 -14.19
CA GLN A 5 6.20 33.94 -13.51
C GLN A 5 7.17 33.95 -12.34
N ALA A 6 6.62 33.81 -11.13
CA ALA A 6 7.36 33.54 -9.92
C ALA A 6 8.39 32.42 -10.15
N ARG A 7 9.65 32.64 -9.75
CA ARG A 7 10.72 31.68 -9.98
C ARG A 7 10.63 30.56 -8.96
N ILE A 8 10.25 29.36 -9.41
CA ILE A 8 10.15 28.16 -8.59
C ILE A 8 11.52 27.46 -8.52
N GLN A 9 11.98 27.11 -7.33
CA GLN A 9 13.20 26.33 -7.07
C GLN A 9 12.94 24.83 -7.11
N SER A 10 11.86 24.36 -6.48
CA SER A 10 11.51 22.94 -6.45
C SER A 10 10.01 22.73 -6.31
N CYS A 11 9.53 21.60 -6.83
CA CYS A 11 8.15 21.14 -6.64
C CYS A 11 8.17 19.64 -6.36
N ARG A 12 7.46 19.21 -5.31
CA ARG A 12 7.40 17.80 -4.89
C ARG A 12 5.97 17.38 -4.57
N LEU A 13 5.49 16.39 -5.31
CA LEU A 13 4.23 15.71 -5.04
C LEU A 13 4.38 14.76 -3.85
N VAL A 14 3.40 14.80 -2.95
CA VAL A 14 3.29 13.81 -1.87
C VAL A 14 2.68 12.55 -2.47
N ILE A 15 3.49 11.50 -2.59
CA ILE A 15 3.09 10.20 -3.12
C ILE A 15 2.91 9.19 -2.00
N ASP A 16 1.94 8.30 -2.16
CA ASP A 16 1.83 7.12 -1.32
C ASP A 16 2.97 6.13 -1.59
N ARG A 17 3.61 5.61 -0.54
CA ARG A 17 4.80 4.78 -0.66
C ARG A 17 4.51 3.43 -1.34
N ILE A 18 3.31 2.89 -1.15
CA ILE A 18 2.93 1.55 -1.61
C ILE A 18 2.36 1.64 -3.02
N SER A 19 1.30 2.43 -3.19
CA SER A 19 0.61 2.56 -4.49
C SER A 19 1.33 3.47 -5.48
N ARG A 20 2.30 4.28 -5.04
CA ARG A 20 2.99 5.31 -5.85
C ARG A 20 2.08 6.38 -6.45
N HIS A 21 0.84 6.46 -6.01
CA HIS A 21 -0.13 7.45 -6.46
C HIS A 21 -0.01 8.77 -5.68
N PRO A 22 -0.35 9.92 -6.30
CA PRO A 22 -0.41 11.20 -5.59
C PRO A 22 -1.47 11.16 -4.49
N ARG A 23 -1.14 11.68 -3.30
CA ARG A 23 -2.08 11.81 -2.17
C ARG A 23 -2.97 13.05 -2.24
N GLY A 24 -2.89 13.83 -3.33
CA GLY A 24 -3.62 15.09 -3.48
C GLY A 24 -2.98 16.28 -2.74
N SER A 25 -1.70 16.19 -2.39
CA SER A 25 -0.94 17.29 -1.79
C SER A 25 0.44 17.42 -2.44
N ALA A 26 0.96 18.65 -2.49
CA ALA A 26 2.28 18.95 -3.05
C ALA A 26 2.94 20.08 -2.27
N PHE A 27 4.27 20.17 -2.37
CA PHE A 27 5.06 21.27 -1.85
C PHE A 27 5.75 21.98 -3.00
N VAL A 28 5.74 23.31 -2.96
CA VAL A 28 6.44 24.17 -3.92
C VAL A 28 7.35 25.10 -3.14
N GLN A 29 8.60 25.20 -3.59
CA GLN A 29 9.59 26.12 -3.04
C GLN A 29 9.83 27.24 -4.04
N PHE A 30 9.55 28.48 -3.64
CA PHE A 30 9.84 29.67 -4.44
C PHE A 30 11.25 30.19 -4.15
N ALA A 31 11.83 30.90 -5.12
CA ALA A 31 13.11 31.59 -4.94
C ALA A 31 12.98 32.87 -4.10
N SER A 32 11.80 33.49 -4.10
CA SER A 32 11.46 34.69 -3.32
C SER A 32 10.29 34.40 -2.39
N SER A 33 10.32 34.93 -1.17
CA SER A 33 9.22 34.81 -0.20
C SER A 33 8.00 35.64 -0.62
N GLU A 34 8.23 36.82 -1.21
CA GLU A 34 7.15 37.70 -1.68
C GLU A 34 6.28 37.03 -2.75
N ASP A 35 6.91 36.25 -3.63
CA ASP A 35 6.21 35.51 -4.68
C ASP A 35 5.33 34.40 -4.09
N ALA A 36 5.79 33.75 -3.01
CA ALA A 36 5.02 32.73 -2.31
C ALA A 36 3.78 33.32 -1.63
N GLU A 37 3.93 34.44 -0.93
CA GLU A 37 2.82 35.13 -0.25
C GLU A 37 1.76 35.64 -1.23
N LYS A 38 2.19 36.16 -2.38
CA LYS A 38 1.27 36.54 -3.47
C LYS A 38 0.50 35.33 -3.99
N CYS A 39 1.15 34.18 -4.13
CA CYS A 39 0.48 32.96 -4.61
C CYS A 39 -0.55 32.41 -3.63
N VAL A 40 -0.31 32.45 -2.32
CA VAL A 40 -1.25 31.89 -1.33
C VAL A 40 -2.60 32.61 -1.34
N ASN A 41 -2.62 33.91 -1.63
CA ASN A 41 -3.85 34.71 -1.65
C ASN A 41 -4.65 34.61 -2.96
N LEU A 42 -4.13 33.92 -3.98
CA LEU A 42 -4.78 33.80 -5.28
C LEU A 42 -5.62 32.52 -5.36
N PRO A 43 -6.80 32.56 -6.01
CA PRO A 43 -7.59 31.36 -6.26
C PRO A 43 -6.96 30.54 -7.40
N PHE A 44 -6.54 29.31 -7.10
CA PHE A 44 -6.05 28.37 -8.12
C PHE A 44 -7.09 27.29 -8.40
N THR A 45 -7.33 27.02 -9.67
CA THR A 45 -8.23 25.95 -10.12
C THR A 45 -7.49 25.05 -11.09
N ILE A 46 -7.49 23.74 -10.82
CA ILE A 46 -6.97 22.72 -11.74
C ILE A 46 -8.13 21.80 -12.08
N GLN A 47 -8.42 21.63 -13.37
CA GLN A 47 -9.47 20.72 -13.86
C GLN A 47 -10.84 20.94 -13.19
N GLY A 48 -11.18 22.19 -12.87
CA GLY A 48 -12.43 22.54 -12.18
C GLY A 48 -12.42 22.34 -10.66
N GLN A 49 -11.33 21.84 -10.06
CA GLN A 49 -11.16 21.76 -8.62
C GLN A 49 -10.39 22.97 -8.09
N GLN A 50 -10.97 23.70 -7.14
CA GLN A 50 -10.27 24.75 -6.41
C GLN A 50 -9.24 24.12 -5.46
N LEU A 51 -8.00 24.59 -5.56
CA LEU A 51 -6.92 24.17 -4.69
C LEU A 51 -6.93 24.99 -3.41
N GLN A 52 -6.54 24.36 -2.31
CA GLN A 52 -6.23 25.03 -1.06
C GLN A 52 -4.71 25.26 -1.01
N LEU A 53 -4.30 26.51 -0.82
CA LEU A 53 -2.90 26.90 -0.69
C LEU A 53 -2.67 27.44 0.71
N ASP A 54 -1.67 26.90 1.38
CA ASP A 54 -1.24 27.34 2.71
C ASP A 54 0.28 27.44 2.74
N MET A 55 0.81 28.35 3.57
CA MET A 55 2.24 28.39 3.80
C MET A 55 2.72 27.13 4.54
N ALA A 56 3.76 26.50 4.02
CA ALA A 56 4.41 25.38 4.67
C ALA A 56 5.02 25.81 6.01
N LEU A 57 4.68 25.07 7.07
CA LEU A 57 5.19 25.31 8.42
C LEU A 57 6.70 25.07 8.48
N GLY A 58 7.39 25.83 9.35
CA GLY A 58 8.81 25.65 9.62
C GLY A 58 9.11 24.33 10.33
N ARG A 59 10.37 23.85 10.27
CA ARG A 59 10.78 22.54 10.84
C ARG A 59 10.39 22.36 12.32
N GLY A 60 10.46 23.41 13.14
CA GLY A 60 10.09 23.35 14.57
C GLY A 60 8.57 23.21 14.81
N GLU A 61 7.75 23.88 14.01
CA GLU A 61 6.30 23.79 14.07
C GLU A 61 5.78 22.48 13.47
N LEU A 62 6.48 21.95 12.45
CA LEU A 62 6.18 20.66 11.85
C LEU A 62 6.24 19.52 12.87
N VAL A 63 7.19 19.54 13.81
CA VAL A 63 7.29 18.48 14.85
C VAL A 63 6.05 18.52 15.75
N LYS A 64 5.68 19.70 16.26
CA LYS A 64 4.50 19.88 17.11
C LYS A 64 3.19 19.53 16.38
N ALA A 65 3.05 20.00 15.14
CA ALA A 65 1.89 19.70 14.30
C ALA A 65 1.80 18.22 13.95
N LYS A 66 2.95 17.55 13.75
CA LYS A 66 3.02 16.11 13.50
C LYS A 66 2.60 15.32 14.73
N GLU A 67 3.09 15.66 15.92
CA GLU A 67 2.68 15.00 17.17
C GLU A 67 1.16 15.13 17.42
N LEU A 68 0.60 16.31 17.17
CA LEU A 68 -0.85 16.54 17.28
C LEU A 68 -1.64 15.73 16.24
N ARG A 69 -1.14 15.64 15.00
CA ARG A 69 -1.75 14.82 13.94
C ARG A 69 -1.65 13.33 14.23
N ASP A 70 -0.51 12.84 14.69
CA ASP A 70 -0.28 11.43 14.98
C ASP A 70 -1.21 10.97 16.12
N LYS A 71 -1.34 11.75 17.20
CA LYS A 71 -2.32 11.50 18.28
C LYS A 71 -3.78 11.49 17.78
N LYS A 72 -4.13 12.36 16.83
CA LYS A 72 -5.49 12.43 16.27
C LYS A 72 -5.77 11.32 15.26
N ASN A 73 -4.75 10.91 14.50
CA ASN A 73 -4.84 9.84 13.51
C ASN A 73 -4.78 8.43 14.12
N GLU A 74 -4.19 8.24 15.31
CA GLU A 74 -4.28 6.96 16.03
C GLU A 74 -5.75 6.55 16.27
N ASN A 75 -6.60 7.52 16.61
CA ASN A 75 -8.04 7.31 16.82
C ASN A 75 -8.83 7.25 15.51
N ASN A 76 -8.26 7.76 14.41
CA ASN A 76 -8.91 7.91 13.10
C ASN A 76 -8.10 7.22 11.99
N LYS A 77 -7.47 6.08 12.28
CA LYS A 77 -7.05 5.15 11.22
C LYS A 77 -8.34 4.67 10.56
N LYS A 78 -8.83 5.44 9.59
CA LYS A 78 -9.61 4.90 8.49
C LYS A 78 -8.68 3.88 7.87
N ASN A 79 -8.77 2.64 8.34
CA ASN A 79 -8.06 1.51 7.79
C ASN A 79 -8.31 1.61 6.29
N ASP A 80 -7.25 1.85 5.53
CA ASP A 80 -7.33 1.84 4.08
C ASP A 80 -8.09 0.56 3.71
N GLN A 81 -9.29 0.71 3.13
CA GLN A 81 -10.19 -0.41 2.84
C GLN A 81 -9.52 -1.43 1.89
N ARG A 82 -8.41 -1.03 1.25
CA ARG A 82 -7.55 -1.86 0.41
C ARG A 82 -6.71 -2.88 1.18
N ASN A 83 -6.63 -2.80 2.51
CA ASN A 83 -5.85 -3.69 3.36
C ASN A 83 -4.39 -3.84 2.89
N LEU A 84 -3.77 -2.77 2.40
CA LEU A 84 -2.41 -2.80 1.83
C LEU A 84 -1.35 -3.30 2.81
N SER A 85 -1.59 -3.19 4.12
CA SER A 85 -0.71 -3.77 5.13
C SER A 85 -0.53 -5.28 4.93
N LEU A 86 -1.60 -5.99 4.57
CA LEU A 86 -1.61 -7.43 4.25
C LEU A 86 -0.71 -7.79 3.06
N ALA A 87 -0.34 -6.81 2.22
CA ALA A 87 0.58 -7.04 1.11
C ALA A 87 1.98 -7.46 1.57
N ASN A 88 2.41 -7.00 2.74
CA ASN A 88 3.77 -7.22 3.23
C ASN A 88 3.88 -8.49 4.10
N TYR A 89 2.76 -9.03 4.58
CA TYR A 89 2.77 -10.27 5.35
C TYR A 89 3.06 -11.45 4.41
N GLY A 90 3.99 -12.32 4.82
CA GLY A 90 4.41 -13.50 4.06
C GLY A 90 5.45 -13.24 2.96
N VAL A 91 5.97 -12.00 2.84
CA VAL A 91 7.16 -11.73 2.03
C VAL A 91 8.36 -12.34 2.74
N ILE A 92 9.08 -13.23 2.06
CA ILE A 92 10.28 -13.85 2.61
C ILE A 92 11.43 -12.88 2.39
N LEU A 93 11.94 -12.29 3.47
CA LEU A 93 13.03 -11.32 3.39
C LEU A 93 14.37 -11.99 3.10
N ASN A 94 14.58 -13.19 3.63
CA ASN A 94 15.81 -13.97 3.47
C ASN A 94 15.55 -15.16 2.54
N LEU A 95 15.85 -14.98 1.26
CA LEU A 95 15.72 -16.06 0.27
C LEU A 95 16.74 -17.20 0.49
N ASP A 96 17.84 -16.92 1.19
CA ASP A 96 18.94 -17.85 1.44
C ASP A 96 18.57 -18.97 2.44
N GLU A 97 17.48 -18.81 3.20
CA GLU A 97 16.95 -19.81 4.13
C GLU A 97 16.05 -20.86 3.43
N LEU A 98 15.85 -20.73 2.11
CA LEU A 98 15.06 -21.67 1.31
C LEU A 98 15.96 -22.76 0.72
N ASP A 99 15.36 -23.91 0.38
CA ASP A 99 16.01 -25.13 -0.13
C ASP A 99 16.77 -24.97 -1.48
N GLY A 100 17.05 -23.74 -1.93
CA GLY A 100 17.98 -23.44 -3.03
C GLY A 100 17.47 -23.77 -4.44
N ASN A 101 16.21 -24.18 -4.60
CA ASN A 101 15.65 -24.47 -5.92
C ASN A 101 15.43 -23.17 -6.72
N GLU A 102 16.29 -22.89 -7.69
CA GLU A 102 16.22 -21.70 -8.55
C GLU A 102 14.87 -21.52 -9.25
N ASN A 103 14.24 -22.63 -9.66
CA ASN A 103 12.93 -22.58 -10.31
C ASN A 103 11.81 -22.16 -9.34
N ASP A 104 11.89 -22.56 -8.08
CA ASP A 104 10.93 -22.15 -7.06
C ASP A 104 11.13 -20.67 -6.70
N LEU A 105 12.39 -20.25 -6.54
CA LEU A 105 12.77 -18.88 -6.26
C LEU A 105 12.24 -17.91 -7.32
N ARG A 106 12.45 -18.27 -8.60
CA ARG A 106 11.97 -17.47 -9.74
C ARG A 106 10.45 -17.38 -9.77
N LYS A 107 9.73 -18.48 -9.45
CA LYS A 107 8.26 -18.46 -9.37
C LYS A 107 7.78 -17.52 -8.26
N ARG A 108 8.43 -17.53 -7.09
CA ARG A 108 8.09 -16.64 -5.97
C ARG A 108 8.32 -15.18 -6.33
N GLN A 109 9.47 -14.84 -6.91
CA GLN A 109 9.78 -13.48 -7.38
C GLN A 109 8.72 -12.99 -8.39
N ASN A 110 8.38 -13.82 -9.39
CA ASN A 110 7.34 -13.46 -10.36
C ASN A 110 5.97 -13.20 -9.71
N LEU A 111 5.57 -14.00 -8.72
CA LEU A 111 4.31 -13.78 -8.00
C LEU A 111 4.32 -12.46 -7.21
N GLU A 112 5.44 -12.14 -6.58
CA GLU A 112 5.61 -10.85 -5.88
C GLU A 112 5.56 -9.66 -6.81
N ASP A 113 6.19 -9.76 -7.98
CA ASP A 113 6.20 -8.68 -8.97
C ASP A 113 4.81 -8.46 -9.56
N VAL A 114 4.09 -9.52 -9.90
CA VAL A 114 2.68 -9.44 -10.33
C VAL A 114 1.82 -8.82 -9.24
N LYS A 115 2.02 -9.19 -7.97
CA LYS A 115 1.31 -8.60 -6.83
C LYS A 115 1.61 -7.11 -6.71
N LYS A 116 2.88 -6.71 -6.76
CA LYS A 116 3.30 -5.30 -6.70
C LYS A 116 2.72 -4.50 -7.87
N GLN A 117 2.68 -5.07 -9.06
CA GLN A 117 2.12 -4.41 -10.23
C GLN A 117 0.61 -4.19 -10.09
N LYS A 118 -0.15 -5.22 -9.68
CA LYS A 118 -1.60 -5.12 -9.46
C LYS A 118 -1.97 -4.13 -8.36
N LEU A 119 -1.19 -4.06 -7.28
CA LEU A 119 -1.46 -3.15 -6.15
C LEU A 119 -1.18 -1.67 -6.45
N LYS A 120 -0.50 -1.37 -7.58
CA LYS A 120 -0.43 0.01 -8.07
C LYS A 120 -1.83 0.51 -8.38
N ASP A 121 -2.67 -0.31 -9.01
CA ASP A 121 -4.03 0.08 -9.38
C ASP A 121 -4.92 0.22 -8.13
N PRO A 122 -5.57 1.39 -7.92
CA PRO A 122 -6.42 1.64 -6.76
C PRO A 122 -7.65 0.72 -6.66
N LEU A 123 -8.06 0.12 -7.78
CA LEU A 123 -9.18 -0.81 -7.86
C LEU A 123 -8.85 -2.21 -7.33
N PHE A 124 -7.58 -2.50 -7.06
CA PHE A 124 -7.17 -3.77 -6.45
C PHE A 124 -7.08 -3.63 -4.94
N PHE A 125 -7.79 -4.53 -4.25
CA PHE A 125 -7.90 -4.65 -2.80
C PHE A 125 -7.37 -6.02 -2.37
N ILE A 126 -6.85 -6.11 -1.14
CA ILE A 126 -6.44 -7.39 -0.55
C ILE A 126 -7.56 -7.89 0.35
N SER A 127 -8.02 -9.12 0.08
CA SER A 127 -9.00 -9.78 0.94
C SER A 127 -8.35 -10.18 2.26
N PRO A 128 -8.93 -9.84 3.43
CA PRO A 128 -8.41 -10.25 4.72
C PRO A 128 -8.68 -11.74 5.04
N THR A 129 -9.61 -12.37 4.32
CA THR A 129 -10.09 -13.74 4.63
C THR A 129 -9.83 -14.76 3.51
N ARG A 130 -9.26 -14.33 2.37
CA ARG A 130 -8.95 -15.24 1.25
C ARG A 130 -7.44 -15.37 1.10
N LEU A 131 -6.95 -16.61 1.17
CA LEU A 131 -5.56 -16.98 0.97
C LEU A 131 -5.41 -17.76 -0.34
N THR A 132 -4.35 -17.47 -1.09
CA THR A 132 -3.96 -18.24 -2.27
C THR A 132 -2.73 -19.08 -1.93
N ILE A 133 -2.85 -20.41 -2.05
CA ILE A 133 -1.76 -21.34 -1.79
C ILE A 133 -1.13 -21.72 -3.12
N HIS A 134 0.18 -21.52 -3.24
CA HIS A 134 0.97 -21.91 -4.40
C HIS A 134 1.82 -23.14 -4.06
N ASN A 135 2.35 -23.81 -5.10
CA ASN A 135 3.18 -25.01 -4.96
C ASN A 135 2.46 -26.23 -4.38
N LEU A 136 1.18 -26.41 -4.70
CA LEU A 136 0.43 -27.62 -4.38
C LEU A 136 0.85 -28.79 -5.30
N PRO A 137 0.87 -30.04 -4.79
CA PRO A 137 1.18 -31.20 -5.61
C PRO A 137 0.07 -31.43 -6.66
N PRO A 138 0.42 -31.94 -7.86
CA PRO A 138 -0.49 -32.00 -9.00
C PRO A 138 -1.69 -32.94 -8.81
N ASN A 139 -1.59 -33.90 -7.90
CA ASN A 139 -2.62 -34.88 -7.56
C ASN A 139 -3.49 -34.47 -6.37
N MET A 140 -3.38 -33.23 -5.89
CA MET A 140 -4.15 -32.76 -4.74
C MET A 140 -5.58 -32.39 -5.15
N GLU A 141 -6.55 -32.94 -4.44
CA GLU A 141 -7.97 -32.63 -4.58
C GLU A 141 -8.46 -31.66 -3.50
N ASP A 142 -9.58 -30.97 -3.78
CA ASP A 142 -10.20 -29.98 -2.89
C ASP A 142 -10.47 -30.53 -1.48
N GLU A 143 -10.98 -31.76 -1.39
CA GLU A 143 -11.26 -32.41 -0.11
C GLU A 143 -10.00 -32.70 0.71
N GLN A 144 -8.91 -33.08 0.03
CA GLN A 144 -7.63 -33.38 0.69
C GLN A 144 -7.00 -32.11 1.23
N LEU A 145 -6.99 -31.03 0.42
CA LEU A 145 -6.50 -29.73 0.86
C LEU A 145 -7.31 -29.20 2.05
N ARG A 146 -8.64 -29.35 2.02
CA ARG A 146 -9.50 -28.90 3.12
C ARG A 146 -9.20 -29.66 4.42
N LYS A 147 -9.03 -30.98 4.36
CA LYS A 147 -8.65 -31.80 5.53
C LYS A 147 -7.30 -31.38 6.09
N LEU A 148 -6.30 -31.20 5.22
CA LEU A 148 -4.95 -30.77 5.62
C LEU A 148 -4.96 -29.42 6.35
N ILE A 149 -5.70 -28.44 5.84
CA ILE A 149 -5.83 -27.12 6.49
C ILE A 149 -6.45 -27.27 7.87
N VAL A 150 -7.55 -28.02 8.00
CA VAL A 150 -8.23 -28.22 9.29
C VAL A 150 -7.33 -28.95 10.29
N GLU A 151 -6.60 -29.98 9.86
CA GLU A 151 -5.66 -30.71 10.71
C GLU A 151 -4.51 -29.82 11.20
N THR A 152 -3.97 -28.97 10.32
CA THR A 152 -2.91 -28.01 10.66
C THR A 152 -3.40 -27.01 11.71
N LEU A 153 -4.59 -26.42 11.51
CA LEU A 153 -5.18 -25.47 12.45
C LEU A 153 -5.51 -26.12 13.82
N LYS A 154 -5.92 -27.40 13.82
CA LYS A 154 -6.11 -28.16 15.06
C LYS A 154 -4.80 -28.36 15.83
N LYS A 155 -3.71 -28.66 15.11
CA LYS A 155 -2.38 -28.84 15.70
C LYS A 155 -1.89 -27.55 16.38
N ASP A 156 -2.22 -26.40 15.80
CA ASP A 156 -1.93 -25.07 16.35
C ASP A 156 -2.90 -24.64 17.47
N LYS A 157 -3.73 -25.57 17.98
CA LYS A 157 -4.67 -25.38 19.10
C LYS A 157 -5.75 -24.31 18.86
N ILE A 158 -6.13 -24.09 17.60
CA ILE A 158 -7.24 -23.20 17.27
C ILE A 158 -8.55 -23.97 17.50
N PRO A 159 -9.50 -23.44 18.28
CA PRO A 159 -10.76 -24.12 18.56
C PRO A 159 -11.57 -24.27 17.27
N MET A 160 -12.17 -25.45 17.07
CA MET A 160 -12.87 -25.80 15.83
C MET A 160 -14.06 -24.87 15.51
N LYS A 161 -14.63 -24.22 16.52
CA LYS A 161 -15.71 -23.24 16.38
C LYS A 161 -15.28 -21.99 15.59
N ASP A 162 -13.99 -21.68 15.60
CA ASP A 162 -13.44 -20.48 14.96
C ASP A 162 -12.92 -20.76 13.54
N ILE A 163 -12.91 -22.04 13.12
CA ILE A 163 -12.44 -22.46 11.80
C ILE A 163 -13.63 -22.47 10.84
N ILE A 164 -13.84 -21.35 10.16
CA ILE A 164 -14.88 -21.19 9.14
C ILE A 164 -14.23 -21.20 7.74
N LEU A 165 -14.23 -22.36 7.10
CA LEU A 165 -13.79 -22.53 5.72
C LEU A 165 -15.00 -22.48 4.78
N ASN A 166 -15.30 -21.30 4.24
CA ASN A 166 -16.41 -21.08 3.33
C ASN A 166 -16.19 -21.71 1.94
N GLU A 167 -14.96 -21.67 1.45
CA GLU A 167 -14.60 -22.14 0.11
C GLU A 167 -13.14 -22.63 0.11
N CYS A 168 -12.90 -23.79 -0.48
CA CYS A 168 -11.57 -24.34 -0.71
C CYS A 168 -11.61 -25.01 -2.09
N ARG A 169 -10.78 -24.53 -3.03
CA ARG A 169 -10.75 -25.03 -4.41
C ARG A 169 -9.32 -25.06 -4.93
N VAL A 170 -8.92 -26.19 -5.49
CA VAL A 170 -7.67 -26.38 -6.19
C VAL A 170 -7.88 -26.02 -7.66
N MET A 171 -7.19 -24.97 -8.10
CA MET A 171 -7.21 -24.58 -9.52
C MET A 171 -6.26 -25.48 -10.30
N LYS A 172 -6.80 -26.38 -11.12
CA LYS A 172 -6.03 -27.23 -12.03
C LYS A 172 -5.79 -26.48 -13.34
N LYS A 173 -4.58 -26.59 -13.89
CA LYS A 173 -4.31 -26.12 -15.24
C LYS A 173 -4.92 -27.13 -16.21
N ASN A 174 -5.74 -26.66 -17.15
CA ASN A 174 -6.19 -27.44 -18.30
C ASN A 174 -5.01 -27.80 -19.19
#